data_AF-A0AAU9C639-F1
#
_entry.id   AF-A0AAU9C639-F1
#
_cell.length_a   1.000
_cell.length_b   1.000
_cell.length_c   1.000
_cell.angle_alpha   90.00
_cell.angle_beta   90.00
_cell.angle_gamma   90.00
#
_symmetry.space_group_name_H-M   'P 1'
#
loop_
_entity.id
_entity.type
_entity.pdbx_description
1 polymer ?
#
loop_
_entity_poly.entity_id
_entity_poly.type
_entity_poly.pdbx_seq_one_letter_code
_entity_poly.pdbx_strand_id
1 'polypeptide(L)' 'MKHLVLTLVLVPVLARAGRITLILSDEQETDNAKVCIYSNANYTETVPFRPSEQCKYTRTFVEH' A
#
# COMPACT_ATOMS: atom_id res chain seq x y z
N MET A 1 -39.32 -24.81 27.88
CA MET A 1 -37.85 -24.77 27.73
C MET A 1 -37.55 -25.31 26.34
N LYS A 2 -37.00 -24.61 25.37
CA LYS A 2 -35.75 -23.86 25.40
C LYS A 2 -35.69 -23.12 24.06
N HIS A 3 -35.71 -21.79 24.07
CA HIS A 3 -35.53 -21.00 22.85
C HIS A 3 -34.07 -21.14 22.44
N LEU A 4 -33.82 -21.79 21.31
CA LEU A 4 -32.49 -21.91 20.72
C LEU A 4 -32.16 -20.55 20.09
N VAL A 5 -31.48 -19.69 20.85
CA VAL A 5 -31.00 -18.40 20.36
C VAL A 5 -29.83 -18.69 19.42
N LEU A 6 -30.07 -18.58 18.11
CA LEU A 6 -29.02 -18.60 17.10
C LEU A 6 -28.36 -17.22 17.09
N THR A 7 -27.33 -17.04 17.91
CA THR A 7 -26.45 -15.86 17.81
C THR A 7 -25.60 -16.00 16.55
N LEU A 8 -26.01 -15.31 15.48
CA LEU A 8 -25.18 -15.09 14.31
C LEU A 8 -24.01 -14.18 14.73
N VAL A 9 -22.85 -14.76 14.99
CA VAL A 9 -21.63 -13.99 15.24
C VAL A 9 -21.23 -13.34 13.92
N LEU A 10 -21.62 -12.08 13.72
CA LEU A 10 -20.95 -11.23 12.75
C LEU A 10 -19.54 -10.99 13.29
N VAL A 11 -18.57 -11.79 12.85
CA VAL A 11 -17.16 -11.42 13.01
C VAL A 11 -16.94 -10.28 12.01
N PRO A 12 -16.69 -9.04 12.44
CA PRO A 12 -16.23 -8.04 11.51
C PRO A 12 -14.83 -8.50 11.08
N VAL A 13 -14.71 -8.95 9.82
CA VAL A 13 -13.40 -9.05 9.18
C VAL A 13 -12.95 -7.62 8.95
N LEU A 14 -12.40 -7.01 10.01
CA LEU A 14 -11.52 -5.86 9.87
C LEU A 14 -10.33 -6.39 9.09
N ALA A 15 -10.39 -6.29 7.76
CA ALA A 15 -9.23 -6.46 6.91
C ALA A 15 -8.18 -5.48 7.43
N ARG A 16 -7.22 -6.00 8.20
CA ARG A 16 -6.00 -5.27 8.51
C ARG A 16 -5.25 -5.23 7.20
N ALA A 17 -5.51 -4.20 6.40
CA ALA A 17 -4.70 -3.93 5.24
C ALA A 17 -3.26 -3.81 5.76
N GLY A 18 -2.39 -4.72 5.32
CA GLY A 18 -1.00 -4.75 5.75
C GLY A 18 -0.35 -3.41 5.45
N ARG A 19 0.67 -3.03 6.21
CA ARG A 19 1.50 -1.86 5.86
C ARG A 19 2.84 -2.39 5.44
N ILE A 20 3.25 -2.08 4.22
CA ILE A 20 4.54 -2.49 3.68
C ILE A 20 5.39 -1.26 3.41
N THR A 21 6.65 -1.29 3.86
CA THR A 21 7.62 -0.24 3.54
C THR A 21 8.52 -0.75 2.43
N LEU A 22 8.56 -0.02 1.32
CA LEU A 22 9.37 -0.33 0.14
C LEU A 22 10.48 0.71 -0.03
N ILE A 23 11.55 0.30 -0.70
CA ILE A 23 12.75 1.11 -0.96
C ILE A 23 12.71 1.59 -2.40
N LEU A 24 13.11 2.85 -2.63
CA LEU A 24 13.27 3.41 -3.95
C LEU A 24 14.29 2.58 -4.74
N SER A 25 13.84 2.02 -5.86
CA SER A 25 14.65 1.18 -6.74
C SER A 25 15.01 1.88 -8.04
N ASP A 26 14.12 2.76 -8.53
CA ASP A 26 14.34 3.53 -9.75
C ASP A 26 13.60 4.87 -9.69
N GLU A 27 14.15 5.87 -10.38
CA GLU A 27 13.55 7.20 -10.55
C GLU A 27 13.64 7.58 -12.04
N GLN A 28 12.49 7.95 -12.61
CA GLN A 28 12.41 8.42 -13.99
C GLN A 28 11.86 9.84 -14.00
N GLU A 29 12.56 10.73 -14.66
CA GLU A 29 12.13 12.11 -14.85
C GLU A 29 11.65 12.30 -16.30
N THR A 30 10.47 12.89 -16.45
CA THR A 30 9.86 13.30 -17.71
C THR A 30 9.58 14.80 -17.65
N ASP A 31 9.33 15.42 -18.79
CA ASP A 31 9.08 16.88 -18.90
C ASP A 31 7.95 17.38 -17.97
N ASN A 32 7.01 16.50 -17.63
CA ASN A 32 5.79 16.83 -16.89
C ASN A 32 5.63 16.09 -15.56
N ALA A 33 6.44 15.08 -15.28
CA ALA A 33 6.34 14.30 -14.04
C ALA A 33 7.65 13.62 -13.66
N LYS A 34 7.81 13.40 -12.36
CA LYS A 34 8.80 12.46 -11.84
C LYS A 34 8.09 11.19 -11.41
N VAL A 35 8.60 10.03 -11.78
CA VAL A 35 8.05 8.72 -11.44
C VAL A 35 9.04 7.99 -10.54
N CYS A 36 8.58 7.61 -9.35
CA CYS A 36 9.38 6.86 -8.38
C CYS A 36 8.90 5.42 -8.34
N ILE A 37 9.80 4.47 -8.51
CA ILE A 37 9.52 3.04 -8.43
C ILE A 37 10.08 2.51 -7.11
N TYR A 38 9.20 1.99 -6.26
CA TYR A 38 9.53 1.42 -4.96
C TYR A 38 9.36 -0.09 -5.02
N SER A 39 10.40 -0.86 -4.69
CA SER A 39 10.30 -2.32 -4.77
C SER A 39 11.05 -3.05 -3.67
N ASN A 40 10.73 -4.34 -3.53
CA ASN A 40 11.53 -5.35 -2.84
C ASN A 40 11.45 -6.66 -3.65
N ALA A 41 11.85 -7.79 -3.07
CA ALA A 41 11.82 -9.09 -3.76
C ALA A 41 10.44 -9.56 -4.23
N ASN A 42 9.33 -9.04 -3.68
CA ASN A 42 7.98 -9.54 -3.91
C ASN A 42 6.99 -8.46 -4.39
N TYR A 43 7.25 -7.18 -4.12
CA TYR A 43 6.32 -6.07 -4.37
C TYR A 43 7.00 -4.96 -5.16
N THR A 44 6.24 -4.30 -6.03
CA THR A 44 6.67 -3.11 -6.78
C THR A 44 5.51 -2.12 -6.86
N GLU A 45 5.78 -0.87 -6.48
CA GLU A 45 4.83 0.25 -6.46
C GLU A 45 5.40 1.41 -7.27
N THR A 46 4.63 1.91 -8.23
CA THR A 46 5.03 3.02 -9.10
C THR A 46 4.20 4.25 -8.76
N VAL A 47 4.86 5.33 -8.35
CA VAL A 47 4.19 6.55 -7.85
C VAL A 47 4.64 7.76 -8.65
N PRO A 48 3.71 8.49 -9.32
CA PRO A 48 4.02 9.74 -9.96
C PRO A 48 4.04 10.90 -8.95
N PHE A 49 4.94 11.84 -9.18
CA PHE A 49 5.16 13.08 -8.44
C PHE A 49 5.33 14.25 -9.40
N ARG A 50 5.26 15.47 -8.87
CA ARG A 50 5.65 16.66 -9.64
C ARG A 50 7.16 16.62 -9.91
N PRO A 51 7.65 17.18 -11.05
CA PRO A 51 9.08 17.18 -11.37
C PRO A 51 9.97 17.77 -10.26
N SER A 52 9.48 18.81 -9.57
CA SER A 52 10.20 19.47 -8.48
C SER A 52 10.26 18.67 -7.18
N GLU A 53 9.45 17.62 -7.03
CA GLU A 53 9.47 16.77 -5.84
C GLU A 53 10.60 15.74 -5.95
N GLN A 54 11.14 15.31 -4.81
CA GLN A 54 12.17 14.28 -4.77
C GLN A 54 11.56 12.96 -4.31
N CYS A 55 11.96 11.85 -4.94
CA CYS A 55 11.61 10.52 -4.47
C CYS A 55 12.24 10.31 -3.08
N LYS A 56 11.42 9.97 -2.09
CA LYS A 56 11.94 9.56 -0.78
C LYS A 56 12.62 8.20 -0.92
N TYR A 57 13.68 7.96 -0.16
CA TYR A 57 14.37 6.67 -0.16
C TYR A 57 13.46 5.49 0.24
N THR A 58 12.54 5.72 1.19
CA THR A 58 11.53 4.72 1.58
C THR A 58 10.14 5.30 1.57
N ARG A 59 9.14 4.44 1.36
CA ARG A 59 7.72 4.80 1.42
C ARG A 59 6.89 3.64 1.93
N THR A 60 5.90 3.94 2.77
CA THR A 60 4.96 2.94 3.27
C THR A 60 3.68 2.97 2.46
N PHE A 61 3.29 1.80 1.98
CA PHE A 61 2.08 1.53 1.23
C PHE A 61 1.13 0.68 2.07
N VAL A 62 -0.14 0.71 1.71
CA VAL A 62 -1.13 -0.23 2.19
C VAL A 62 -1.07 -1.44 1.25
N GLU A 63 -0.84 -2.62 1.81
CA GLU A 63 -0.89 -3.89 1.10
C GLU A 63 -2.37 -4.17 0.76
N HIS A 64 -2.66 -4.29 -0.54
CA HIS A 64 -3.99 -4.49 -1.10
C HIS A 64 -4.26 -5.96 -1.41
#